data_AF-A0AAD9MQD7-F1
#
_entry.id   AF-A0AAD9MQD7-F1
#
_cell.length_a   1.000
_cell.length_b   1.000
_cell.length_c   1.000
_cell.angle_alpha   90.00
_cell.angle_beta   90.00
_cell.angle_gamma   90.00
#
_symmetry.space_group_name_H-M   'P 1'
#
loop_
_entity.id
_entity.type
_entity.pdbx_description
1 polymer ?
#
loop_
_entity_poly.entity_id
_entity_poly.type
_entity_poly.pdbx_seq_one_letter_code
_entity_poly.pdbx_strand_id
1 'polypeptide(L)'
;MEELSRLYVNVNVSYKPCIGYDKIDLNEDRLDEYQRCYKLTKWTANRHKQEGGDVLIVGHLSTIETVTRLMSGGRPFGYMKFISFVYEKPFLLIIVLEEPCALNGSWRKVLPPILQIWWQARLLWDMKNMIELLLTCYV
;
A
#
# COMPACT_ATOMS: atom_id res chain seq x y z
N MET A 1 3.25 4.56 20.51
CA MET A 1 2.20 5.49 20.04
C MET A 1 2.46 6.90 20.54
N GLU A 2 2.80 7.11 21.82
CA GLU A 2 3.18 8.44 22.36
C GLU A 2 4.42 9.06 21.71
N GLU A 3 5.35 8.27 21.18
CA GLU A 3 6.52 8.82 20.48
C GLU A 3 6.16 9.49 19.14
N LEU A 4 5.15 8.98 18.43
CA LEU A 4 4.73 9.56 17.14
C LEU A 4 3.95 10.86 17.31
N SER A 5 3.18 11.00 18.39
CA SER A 5 2.47 12.25 18.67
C SER A 5 3.43 13.42 18.96
N ARG A 6 4.64 13.13 19.43
CA ARG A 6 5.71 14.12 19.64
C ARG A 6 6.36 14.61 18.33
N LEU A 7 6.14 13.91 17.21
CA LEU A 7 6.71 14.23 15.90
C LEU A 7 5.75 15.06 15.02
N TYR A 8 4.76 15.73 15.61
CA TYR A 8 3.71 16.48 14.89
C TYR A 8 2.90 15.63 13.90
N VAL A 9 2.86 14.31 14.12
CA VAL A 9 2.00 13.41 13.36
C VAL A 9 0.66 13.31 14.07
N ASN A 10 -0.43 13.58 13.36
CA ASN A 10 -1.79 13.48 13.90
C ASN A 10 -2.21 11.99 14.03
N VAL A 11 -1.80 11.36 15.13
CA VAL A 11 -2.07 9.95 15.43
C VAL A 11 -3.18 9.82 16.48
N ASN A 12 -4.13 8.92 16.24
CA ASN A 12 -5.13 8.54 17.24
C ASN A 12 -4.51 7.61 18.29
N VAL A 13 -4.14 8.15 19.45
CA VAL A 13 -3.56 7.38 20.57
C VAL A 13 -4.57 6.43 21.23
N SER A 14 -5.87 6.69 21.09
CA SER A 14 -6.95 5.85 21.62
C SER A 14 -7.35 4.72 20.68
N TYR A 15 -6.76 4.65 19.49
CA TYR A 15 -7.03 3.61 18.52
C TYR A 15 -6.56 2.24 19.03
N LYS A 16 -7.47 1.27 19.01
CA LYS A 16 -7.17 -0.13 19.34
C LYS A 16 -7.07 -0.93 18.03
N PRO A 17 -5.88 -1.45 17.68
CA PRO A 17 -5.70 -2.18 16.44
C PRO A 17 -6.46 -3.51 16.46
N CYS A 18 -6.94 -3.95 15.30
CA CYS A 18 -7.56 -5.27 15.13
C CYS A 18 -6.60 -6.41 15.52
N ILE A 19 -5.31 -6.23 15.23
CA ILE A 19 -4.24 -7.19 15.50
C ILE A 19 -3.13 -6.41 16.19
N GLY A 20 -2.82 -6.78 17.43
CA GLY A 20 -1.72 -6.20 18.18
C GLY A 20 -0.37 -6.55 17.55
N TYR A 21 0.61 -5.67 17.71
CA TYR A 21 1.96 -5.87 17.18
C TYR A 21 2.60 -7.16 17.71
N ASP A 22 2.33 -7.49 18.97
CA ASP A 22 2.74 -8.71 19.67
C ASP A 22 2.21 -10.01 19.04
N LYS A 23 1.17 -9.90 18.19
CA LYS A 23 0.52 -11.04 17.54
C LYS A 23 0.95 -11.24 16.09
N ILE A 24 1.90 -10.43 15.60
CA ILE A 24 2.45 -10.57 14.26
C ILE A 24 3.62 -11.55 14.34
N ASP A 25 3.50 -12.68 13.64
CA ASP A 25 4.60 -13.64 13.53
C ASP A 25 5.66 -13.09 12.56
N LEU A 26 6.91 -13.00 13.03
CA LEU A 26 8.04 -12.55 12.22
C LEU A 26 8.45 -13.56 11.14
N ASN A 27 8.02 -14.82 11.29
CA ASN A 27 8.25 -15.89 10.34
C ASN A 27 6.99 -16.24 9.54
N GLU A 28 5.99 -15.34 9.50
CA GLU A 28 4.77 -15.58 8.75
C GLU A 28 5.08 -15.86 7.28
N ASP A 29 4.36 -16.83 6.70
CA ASP A 29 4.45 -17.05 5.26
C ASP A 29 3.57 -16.04 4.50
N ARG A 30 3.67 -16.04 3.17
CA ARG A 30 2.88 -15.12 2.35
C ARG A 30 1.38 -15.35 2.50
N LEU A 31 0.94 -16.60 2.63
CA LEU A 31 -0.49 -16.89 2.74
C LEU A 31 -1.05 -16.35 4.07
N ASP A 32 -0.26 -16.43 5.13
CA ASP A 32 -0.57 -15.86 6.44
C ASP A 32 -0.64 -14.34 6.39
N GLU A 33 0.34 -13.67 5.74
CA GLU A 33 0.28 -12.21 5.47
C GLU A 33 -1.04 -11.86 4.75
N TYR A 34 -1.40 -12.65 3.73
CA TYR A 34 -2.61 -12.44 2.95
C TYR A 34 -3.88 -12.51 3.81
N GLN A 35 -3.98 -13.55 4.62
CA GLN A 35 -5.11 -13.72 5.53
C GLN A 35 -5.18 -12.60 6.57
N ARG A 36 -4.02 -12.19 7.11
CA ARG A 36 -3.92 -11.12 8.11
C ARG A 36 -4.39 -9.78 7.56
N CYS A 37 -3.88 -9.38 6.39
CA CYS A 37 -4.29 -8.14 5.71
C CYS A 37 -5.76 -8.16 5.30
N TYR A 38 -6.28 -9.30 4.85
CA TYR A 38 -7.70 -9.43 4.51
C TYR A 38 -8.62 -9.30 5.72
N LYS A 39 -8.28 -9.97 6.84
CA LYS A 39 -9.00 -9.86 8.11
C LYS A 39 -9.02 -8.40 8.58
N LEU A 40 -7.87 -7.73 8.55
CA LEU A 40 -7.76 -6.32 8.92
C LEU A 40 -8.64 -5.43 8.05
N THR A 41 -8.62 -5.61 6.72
CA THR A 41 -9.42 -4.77 5.81
C THR A 41 -10.92 -4.99 6.02
N LYS A 42 -11.37 -6.25 6.11
CA LYS A 42 -12.77 -6.55 6.41
C LYS A 42 -13.21 -5.99 7.75
N TRP A 43 -12.37 -6.11 8.77
CA TRP A 43 -12.66 -5.54 10.09
C TRP A 43 -12.81 -4.02 10.00
N THR A 44 -11.90 -3.33 9.31
CA THR A 44 -11.97 -1.87 9.14
C THR A 44 -13.22 -1.45 8.36
N ALA A 45 -13.51 -2.11 7.24
CA ALA A 45 -14.70 -1.82 6.44
C ALA A 45 -15.99 -2.03 7.24
N ASN A 46 -16.09 -3.12 8.00
CA ASN A 46 -17.26 -3.39 8.85
C ASN A 46 -17.37 -2.43 10.03
N ARG A 47 -16.24 -2.03 10.63
CA ARG A 47 -16.20 -1.08 11.76
C ARG A 47 -16.80 0.27 11.40
N HIS A 48 -16.51 0.77 10.19
CA HIS A 48 -16.96 2.07 9.72
C HIS A 48 -18.20 2.00 8.81
N LYS A 49 -18.80 0.81 8.64
CA LYS A 49 -19.93 0.60 7.71
C LYS A 49 -21.14 1.49 8.01
N GLN A 50 -21.43 1.74 9.29
CA GLN A 50 -22.56 2.56 9.72
C GLN A 50 -22.25 4.07 9.65
N GLU A 51 -20.98 4.45 9.79
CA GLU A 51 -20.53 5.85 9.69
C GLU A 51 -20.57 6.34 8.24
N GLY A 52 -20.38 5.41 7.29
CA GLY A 52 -20.32 5.72 5.86
C GLY A 52 -19.03 6.45 5.48
N GLY A 53 -18.88 6.74 4.19
CA GLY A 53 -17.72 7.44 3.63
C GLY A 53 -16.56 6.52 3.23
N ASP A 54 -15.40 7.15 2.99
CA ASP A 54 -14.22 6.50 2.43
C ASP A 54 -13.17 6.16 3.50
N VAL A 55 -12.56 4.99 3.38
CA VAL A 55 -11.44 4.56 4.22
C VAL A 55 -10.16 4.54 3.41
N LEU A 56 -9.17 5.34 3.82
CA LEU A 56 -7.83 5.30 3.25
C LEU A 56 -6.94 4.33 4.04
N ILE A 57 -6.44 3.29 3.36
CA ILE A 57 -5.43 2.38 3.90
C ILE A 57 -4.08 2.74 3.28
N VAL A 58 -3.14 3.17 4.12
CA VAL A 58 -1.76 3.46 3.72
C VAL A 58 -0.86 2.33 4.21
N GLY A 59 -0.08 1.75 3.30
CA GLY A 59 0.81 0.64 3.61
C GLY A 59 1.75 0.33 2.45
N HIS A 60 2.40 -0.83 2.52
CA HIS A 60 3.31 -1.28 1.47
C HIS A 60 2.54 -1.79 0.25
N LEU A 61 3.23 -1.85 -0.91
CA LEU A 61 2.68 -2.44 -2.13
C LEU A 61 2.22 -3.89 -1.92
N SER A 62 2.88 -4.64 -1.03
CA SER A 62 2.45 -6.00 -0.65
C SER A 62 1.05 -6.02 -0.04
N THR A 63 0.78 -5.10 0.89
CA THR A 63 -0.52 -4.93 1.53
C THR A 63 -1.57 -4.49 0.52
N ILE A 64 -1.27 -3.51 -0.33
CA ILE A 64 -2.20 -3.00 -1.34
C ILE A 64 -2.61 -4.11 -2.31
N GLU A 65 -1.64 -4.90 -2.80
CA GLU A 65 -1.90 -6.03 -3.68
C GLU A 65 -2.80 -7.06 -3.00
N THR A 66 -2.39 -7.52 -1.83
CA THR A 66 -3.08 -8.51 -1.01
C THR A 66 -4.54 -8.14 -0.78
N VAL A 67 -4.77 -6.93 -0.26
CA VAL A 67 -6.08 -6.45 0.12
C VAL A 67 -6.97 -6.29 -1.10
N THR A 68 -6.46 -5.64 -2.15
CA THR A 68 -7.26 -5.37 -3.35
C THR A 68 -7.61 -6.65 -4.11
N ARG A 69 -6.79 -7.70 -4.01
CA ARG A 69 -7.09 -8.99 -4.64
C ARG A 69 -8.14 -9.77 -3.86
N LEU A 70 -7.92 -9.97 -2.56
CA LEU A 70 -8.83 -10.79 -1.76
C LEU A 70 -10.20 -10.14 -1.56
N MET A 71 -10.25 -8.80 -1.44
CA MET A 71 -11.51 -8.07 -1.34
C MET A 71 -12.33 -8.20 -2.63
N SER A 72 -11.70 -8.16 -3.80
CA SER A 72 -12.35 -8.37 -5.10
C SER A 72 -12.57 -9.84 -5.48
N GLY A 73 -12.42 -10.79 -4.55
CA GLY A 73 -12.63 -12.23 -4.81
C GLY A 73 -11.53 -12.91 -5.63
N GLY A 74 -10.40 -12.24 -5.82
CA GLY A 74 -9.20 -12.82 -6.44
C GLY A 74 -8.46 -13.78 -5.51
N ARG A 75 -7.52 -14.54 -6.07
CA ARG A 75 -6.60 -15.42 -5.33
C ARG A 75 -5.26 -14.71 -5.10
N PRO A 76 -4.41 -15.12 -4.14
CA PRO A 76 -3.04 -14.62 -4.00
C PRO A 76 -2.19 -14.78 -5.26
N PHE A 77 -1.17 -13.93 -5.44
CA PHE A 77 -0.17 -14.12 -6.49
C PHE A 77 0.81 -15.26 -6.12
N GLY A 78 1.28 -15.97 -7.15
CA GLY A 78 2.50 -16.76 -7.04
C GLY A 78 3.72 -15.85 -6.89
N TYR A 79 4.79 -16.39 -6.29
CA TYR A 79 6.00 -15.63 -5.91
C TYR A 79 6.52 -14.71 -7.01
N MET A 80 6.78 -15.23 -8.22
CA MET A 80 7.36 -14.44 -9.31
C MET A 80 6.47 -13.29 -9.77
N LYS A 81 5.16 -13.52 -9.80
CA LYS A 81 4.17 -12.51 -10.22
C LYS A 81 4.02 -11.41 -9.17
N PHE A 82 4.12 -11.77 -7.90
CA PHE A 82 4.14 -10.82 -6.80
C PHE A 82 5.38 -9.92 -6.87
N ILE A 83 6.56 -10.50 -7.11
CA ILE A 83 7.81 -9.75 -7.26
C ILE A 83 7.71 -8.75 -8.42
N SER A 84 7.32 -9.19 -9.62
CA SER A 84 7.12 -8.28 -10.75
C SER A 84 6.09 -7.18 -10.43
N PHE A 85 4.99 -7.50 -9.76
CA PHE A 85 4.02 -6.50 -9.33
C PHE A 85 4.65 -5.45 -8.40
N VAL A 86 5.42 -5.84 -7.39
CA VAL A 86 5.99 -4.88 -6.43
C VAL A 86 7.04 -3.98 -7.10
N TYR A 87 7.88 -4.52 -7.98
CA TYR A 87 8.94 -3.74 -8.63
C TYR A 87 8.45 -2.82 -9.75
N GLU A 88 7.33 -3.14 -10.39
CA GLU A 88 6.80 -2.33 -11.50
C GLU A 88 5.95 -1.14 -11.05
N LYS A 89 5.48 -1.14 -9.79
CA LYS A 89 4.53 -0.13 -9.32
C LYS A 89 5.24 1.09 -8.72
N PRO A 90 4.76 2.31 -9.05
CA PRO A 90 5.34 3.52 -8.50
C PRO A 90 5.00 3.68 -7.02
N PHE A 91 5.76 4.56 -6.35
CA PHE A 91 5.36 5.07 -5.05
C PHE A 91 4.01 5.79 -5.15
N LEU A 92 3.26 5.77 -4.04
CA LEU A 92 1.92 6.35 -3.96
C LEU A 92 0.93 5.77 -4.99
N LEU A 93 1.07 4.48 -5.33
CA LEU A 93 0.04 3.77 -6.08
C LEU A 93 -1.29 3.82 -5.32
N ILE A 94 -2.31 4.37 -5.95
CA ILE A 94 -3.67 4.42 -5.41
C ILE A 94 -4.54 3.42 -6.16
N ILE A 95 -5.22 2.58 -5.39
CA ILE A 95 -6.25 1.66 -5.87
C ILE A 95 -7.50 1.90 -5.03
N VAL A 96 -8.65 2.05 -5.69
CA VAL A 96 -9.94 2.27 -5.02
C VAL A 96 -10.82 1.05 -5.19
N LEU A 97 -11.43 0.63 -4.09
CA LEU A 97 -12.42 -0.43 -4.05
C LEU A 97 -13.75 0.15 -3.59
N GLU A 98 -14.81 -0.25 -4.24
CA GLU A 98 -16.17 0.19 -3.92
C GLU A 98 -17.04 -1.04 -3.63
N GLU A 99 -17.77 -1.03 -2.51
CA GLU A 99 -18.84 -1.99 -2.19
C GLU A 99 -20.14 -1.47 -2.82
N PRO A 100 -20.72 -2.14 -3.84
CA PRO A 100 -21.98 -1.70 -4.42
C PRO A 100 -23.11 -1.72 -3.37
N CYS A 101 -24.04 -0.76 -3.42
CA CYS A 101 -25.24 -0.73 -2.56
C CYS A 101 -26.18 -1.96 -2.68
N ALA A 102 -25.87 -2.92 -3.54
CA ALA A 102 -26.66 -4.15 -3.67
C ALA A 102 -26.37 -5.09 -2.48
N LEU A 103 -27.42 -5.76 -1.98
CA LEU A 103 -27.43 -6.61 -0.79
C LEU A 103 -26.33 -7.72 -0.75
N ASN A 104 -25.72 -8.06 -1.89
CA ASN A 104 -24.64 -9.05 -2.02
C ASN A 104 -23.42 -8.52 -2.81
N GLY A 105 -23.21 -7.20 -2.84
CA GLY A 105 -22.19 -6.58 -3.68
C GLY A 105 -20.76 -7.00 -3.34
N SER A 106 -20.10 -7.72 -4.24
CA SER A 106 -18.66 -7.95 -4.15
C SER A 106 -17.89 -6.65 -4.38
N TRP A 107 -16.82 -6.40 -3.62
CA TRP A 107 -15.97 -5.23 -3.79
C TRP A 107 -15.36 -5.18 -5.19
N ARG A 108 -15.58 -4.09 -5.91
CA ARG A 108 -15.05 -3.89 -7.26
C ARG A 108 -13.95 -2.84 -7.28
N LYS A 109 -12.98 -3.02 -8.17
CA LYS A 109 -11.98 -1.99 -8.46
C LYS A 109 -12.63 -0.90 -9.30
N VAL A 110 -12.46 0.34 -8.89
CA VAL A 110 -12.91 1.54 -9.63
C VAL A 110 -11.73 2.45 -9.90
N LEU A 111 -11.92 3.41 -10.82
CA LEU A 111 -10.92 4.42 -11.08
C LEU A 111 -10.73 5.30 -9.83
N PRO A 112 -9.48 5.57 -9.41
CA PRO A 112 -9.24 6.51 -8.33
C PRO A 112 -9.80 7.90 -8.67
N PRO A 113 -10.31 8.64 -7.66
CA PRO A 113 -10.80 10.00 -7.86
C PRO A 113 -9.68 11.01 -8.16
N ILE A 114 -8.42 10.60 -8.01
CA ILE A 114 -7.24 11.42 -8.28
C ILE A 114 -6.32 10.75 -9.29
N LEU A 115 -5.64 11.57 -10.10
CA LEU A 115 -4.68 11.09 -11.08
C LEU A 115 -3.45 10.51 -10.38
N GLN A 116 -2.90 9.44 -10.97
CA GLN A 116 -1.64 8.89 -10.51
C GLN A 116 -0.51 9.86 -10.80
N ILE A 117 0.40 9.96 -9.83
CA ILE A 117 1.56 10.83 -9.93
C ILE A 117 2.71 10.03 -10.54
N TRP A 118 3.32 10.57 -11.58
CA TRP A 118 4.52 10.02 -12.19
C TRP A 118 5.65 11.04 -12.05
N TRP A 119 6.69 10.70 -11.30
CA TRP A 119 7.93 11.47 -11.23
C TRP A 119 9.07 10.61 -11.76
N GLN A 120 9.91 11.21 -12.62
CA GLN A 120 11.19 10.62 -13.00
C GLN A 120 12.27 11.08 -12.02
N ALA A 121 13.19 10.18 -11.70
CA ALA A 121 14.32 10.50 -10.84
C ALA A 121 15.14 11.64 -11.47
N ARG A 122 15.42 12.69 -10.67
CA ARG A 122 16.49 13.62 -11.01
C ARG A 122 17.80 12.97 -10.59
N LEU A 123 18.68 12.72 -11.55
CA LEU A 123 20.06 12.33 -11.25
C LEU A 123 20.70 13.42 -10.40
N LEU A 124 21.36 13.03 -9.33
CA LEU A 124 22.23 13.91 -8.57
C LEU A 124 23.49 14.13 -9.42
N TRP A 125 23.65 15.35 -9.91
CA TRP A 125 24.76 15.72 -10.76
C TRP A 125 26.00 16.02 -9.89
N ASP A 126 27.03 15.18 -10.00
CA ASP A 126 28.36 15.53 -9.53
C ASP A 126 29.13 16.21 -10.67
N MET A 127 29.32 17.51 -10.53
CA MET A 127 30.02 18.35 -11.51
C MET A 127 31.46 17.88 -11.77
N LYS A 128 32.13 17.24 -10.79
CA LYS A 128 33.50 16.75 -10.97
C LYS A 128 33.57 15.57 -11.93
N ASN A 129 32.72 14.57 -11.72
CA ASN A 129 32.64 13.40 -12.59
C ASN A 129 32.16 13.74 -14.01
N MET A 130 31.31 14.76 -14.15
CA MET A 130 30.86 15.22 -15.47
C MET A 130 32.00 15.85 -16.28
N ILE A 131 32.86 16.64 -15.64
CA ILE A 131 34.01 17.27 -16.31
C ILE A 131 35.05 16.21 -16.71
N GLU A 132 35.32 15.21 -15.86
CA GLU A 132 36.26 14.12 -16.20
C GLU A 132 35.76 13.26 -17.38
N LEU A 133 34.46 12.98 -17.46
CA LEU A 133 33.84 12.27 -18.59
C LEU A 133 33.90 13.09 -19.89
N LEU A 134 33.66 14.40 -19.82
CA LEU A 134 33.77 15.27 -20.99
C LEU A 134 35.21 15.38 -21.48
N LEU A 135 36.19 15.38 -20.58
CA LEU A 135 37.62 15.42 -20.94
C LEU A 135 38.14 14.09 -21.49
N THR A 136 37.61 12.95 -21.06
CA THR A 136 38.00 11.63 -21.58
C THR A 136 37.33 11.27 -22.91
N CYS A 137 36.17 11.85 -23.24
CA CYS A 137 35.51 11.67 -24.54
C CYS A 137 35.97 12.65 -25.64
N TYR A 138 36.77 13.68 -25.32
CA TYR A 138 37.28 14.69 -26.26
C TYR A 138 38.80 14.60 -26.53
N VAL A 139 39.43 13.46 -26.21
CA VAL A 139 40.82 13.14 -26.60
C VAL A 139 40.84 11.95 -27.55
#